data_AF-A0A699RA43-F1
#
_entry.id   AF-A0A699RA43-F1
#
_cell.length_a   1.000
_cell.length_b   1.000
_cell.length_c   1.000
_cell.angle_alpha   90.00
_cell.angle_beta   90.00
_cell.angle_gamma   90.00
#
_symmetry.space_group_name_H-M   'P 1'
#
loop_
_entity.id
_entity.type
_entity.pdbx_description
1 polymer ?
#
loop_
_entity_poly.entity_id
_entity_poly.type
_entity_poly.pdbx_seq_one_letter_code
_entity_poly.pdbx_strand_id
1 'polypeptide(L)'
;ITEAQLQALIDQGVVAAMAKAEASRVRNGYSSNGLGPRLVQAIRECTYLDFLKSACQVKYDVCTLQGVALIWWNSHVKTVTLEVSQALPWKTLKKMMTDKYCPRGEIKKLETELWELKTKESDRVEKYIGGVPDTIHDSVKAAKPKSMQEAIEFATELMDKRIRDAVENKRKFKGTSGNNQYQPH
;
A
#
# COMPACT_ATOMS: atom_id res chain seq x y z
N ILE A 1 15.26 40.84 -5.90
CA ILE A 1 14.11 40.13 -6.50
C ILE A 1 12.95 40.35 -5.55
N THR A 2 11.90 41.02 -6.02
CA THR A 2 10.69 41.25 -5.22
C THR A 2 9.77 40.04 -5.31
N GLU A 3 8.90 39.86 -4.32
CA GLU A 3 7.89 38.79 -4.31
C GLU A 3 7.06 38.76 -5.60
N ALA A 4 6.75 39.93 -6.16
CA ALA A 4 6.06 40.08 -7.44
C ALA A 4 6.84 39.49 -8.64
N GLN A 5 8.17 39.63 -8.64
CA GLN A 5 9.02 39.05 -9.69
C GLN A 5 9.11 37.52 -9.57
N LEU A 6 9.08 37.01 -8.35
CA LEU A 6 9.08 35.58 -8.09
C LEU A 6 7.74 34.95 -8.54
N GLN A 7 6.62 35.61 -8.22
CA GLN A 7 5.30 35.19 -8.65
C GLN A 7 5.15 35.21 -10.17
N ALA A 8 5.64 36.27 -10.84
CA ALA A 8 5.61 36.36 -12.28
C ALA A 8 6.37 35.22 -12.97
N LEU A 9 7.51 34.80 -12.42
CA LEU A 9 8.28 33.67 -12.96
C LEU A 9 7.57 32.33 -12.77
N ILE A 10 6.87 32.14 -11.64
CA ILE A 10 6.05 30.95 -11.39
C ILE A 10 4.90 30.89 -12.41
N ASP A 11 4.18 32.00 -12.58
CA ASP A 11 3.04 32.08 -13.49
C ASP A 11 3.48 31.82 -14.94
N GLN A 12 4.61 32.40 -15.35
CA GLN A 12 5.17 32.20 -16.69
C GLN A 12 5.62 30.75 -16.93
N GLY A 13 6.19 30.09 -15.91
CA GLY A 13 6.54 28.68 -15.95
C GLY A 13 5.33 27.75 -16.06
N VAL A 14 4.25 28.06 -15.34
CA VAL A 14 2.99 27.31 -15.38
C VAL A 14 2.33 27.44 -16.76
N VAL A 15 2.27 28.64 -17.33
CA VAL A 15 1.72 28.87 -18.68
C VAL A 15 2.50 28.09 -19.74
N ALA A 16 3.83 28.12 -19.67
CA ALA A 16 4.68 27.37 -20.60
C ALA A 16 4.48 25.85 -20.48
N ALA A 17 4.33 25.33 -19.26
CA ALA A 17 4.09 23.90 -19.02
C ALA A 17 2.72 23.45 -19.55
N MET A 18 1.67 24.26 -19.37
CA MET A 18 0.34 23.97 -19.92
C MET A 18 0.34 23.95 -21.45
N ALA A 19 0.97 24.94 -22.10
CA ALA A 19 1.09 24.99 -23.56
C ALA A 19 1.82 23.75 -24.12
N LYS A 20 2.84 23.28 -23.40
CA LYS A 20 3.61 22.08 -23.77
C LYS A 20 2.77 20.79 -23.63
N ALA A 21 1.95 20.68 -22.58
CA ALA A 21 1.04 19.55 -22.39
C ALA A 21 -0.08 19.51 -23.47
N GLU A 22 -0.57 20.67 -23.90
CA GLU A 22 -1.56 20.78 -24.99
C GLU A 22 -0.96 20.36 -26.34
N ALA A 23 0.27 20.78 -26.65
CA ALA A 23 1.01 20.34 -27.83
C ALA A 23 1.26 18.82 -27.85
N SER A 24 1.44 18.19 -26.69
CA SER A 24 1.56 16.73 -26.57
C SER A 24 0.22 16.01 -26.77
N ARG A 25 -0.92 16.61 -26.40
CA ARG A 25 -2.26 16.03 -26.66
C ARG A 25 -2.66 16.07 -28.12
N VAL A 26 -2.37 17.15 -28.84
CA VAL A 26 -2.71 17.31 -30.27
C VAL A 26 -2.00 16.26 -31.15
N ARG A 27 -0.80 15.82 -30.75
CA ARG A 27 0.00 14.84 -31.50
C ARG A 27 -0.52 13.40 -31.42
N ASN A 28 -1.26 13.05 -30.36
CA ASN A 28 -1.63 11.66 -30.07
C ASN A 28 -2.98 11.21 -30.64
N GLY A 29 -3.62 11.97 -31.53
CA GLY A 29 -4.57 11.45 -32.52
C GLY A 29 -5.72 10.56 -32.01
N TYR A 30 -6.12 10.61 -30.74
CA TYR A 30 -7.34 9.95 -30.29
C TYR A 30 -8.52 10.81 -30.74
N SER A 31 -9.11 10.42 -31.87
CA SER A 31 -10.38 10.96 -32.35
C SER A 31 -11.45 10.78 -31.27
N SER A 32 -11.61 11.79 -30.42
CA SER A 32 -12.71 11.86 -29.47
C SER A 32 -13.97 12.21 -30.26
N ASN A 33 -14.71 11.17 -30.61
CA ASN A 33 -16.05 11.31 -31.16
C ASN A 33 -16.94 11.98 -30.12
N GLY A 34 -17.27 13.26 -30.35
CA GLY A 34 -18.46 13.93 -29.79
C GLY A 34 -18.31 14.69 -28.46
N LEU A 35 -17.14 14.71 -27.81
CA LEU A 35 -16.86 15.52 -26.61
C LEU A 35 -15.82 16.62 -26.87
N GLY A 36 -15.76 17.07 -28.13
CA GLY A 36 -14.96 18.21 -28.56
C GLY A 36 -15.46 19.55 -27.99
N PRO A 37 -14.83 20.66 -28.41
CA PRO A 37 -14.57 21.98 -27.79
C PRO A 37 -15.09 22.38 -26.39
N ARG A 38 -16.25 21.89 -25.93
CA ARG A 38 -16.92 22.31 -24.68
C ARG A 38 -16.17 21.89 -23.41
N LEU A 39 -15.52 20.72 -23.41
CA LEU A 39 -14.69 20.28 -22.29
C LEU A 39 -13.38 21.08 -22.20
N VAL A 40 -12.83 21.47 -23.36
CA VAL A 40 -11.63 22.32 -23.46
C VAL A 40 -11.95 23.74 -23.00
N GLN A 41 -13.13 24.27 -23.34
CA GLN A 41 -13.62 25.55 -22.84
C GLN A 41 -13.80 25.53 -21.30
N ALA A 42 -14.39 24.47 -20.75
CA ALA A 42 -14.58 24.32 -19.31
C ALA A 42 -13.27 24.17 -18.52
N ILE A 43 -12.21 23.62 -19.14
CA ILE A 43 -10.86 23.52 -18.55
C ILE A 43 -10.13 24.87 -18.62
N ARG A 44 -10.43 25.71 -19.63
CA ARG A 44 -9.85 27.06 -19.79
C ARG A 44 -10.38 28.08 -18.77
N GLU A 45 -11.50 27.82 -18.11
CA GLU A 45 -12.15 28.75 -17.17
C GLU A 45 -11.75 28.55 -15.68
N CYS A 46 -11.13 27.43 -15.30
CA CYS A 46 -10.72 27.22 -13.91
C CYS A 46 -9.29 27.82 -13.70
N THR A 47 -9.21 28.96 -13.03
CA THR A 47 -7.93 29.49 -12.50
C THR A 47 -7.37 28.54 -11.44
N TYR A 48 -6.06 28.53 -11.16
CA TYR A 48 -5.42 27.69 -10.11
C TYR A 48 -6.11 27.79 -8.73
N LEU A 49 -6.80 28.90 -8.45
CA LEU A 49 -7.62 29.08 -7.25
C LEU A 49 -8.95 28.30 -7.27
N ASP A 50 -9.53 28.05 -8.45
CA ASP A 50 -10.72 27.23 -8.66
C ASP A 50 -10.41 25.73 -8.65
N PHE A 51 -9.15 25.37 -8.91
CA PHE A 51 -8.62 24.02 -8.66
C PHE A 51 -8.61 23.69 -7.16
N LEU A 52 -8.34 24.68 -6.30
CA LEU A 52 -8.41 24.52 -4.84
C LEU A 52 -9.85 24.57 -4.30
N LYS A 53 -10.81 25.11 -5.07
CA LYS A 53 -12.23 25.07 -4.72
C LYS A 53 -12.84 23.75 -5.21
N SER A 54 -13.68 23.12 -4.39
CA SER A 54 -14.32 21.83 -4.67
C SER A 54 -15.14 21.77 -5.98
N ALA A 55 -15.36 22.90 -6.65
CA ALA A 55 -16.20 23.05 -7.84
C ALA A 55 -15.57 22.47 -9.12
N CYS A 56 -14.24 22.46 -9.28
CA CYS A 56 -13.60 21.86 -10.46
C CYS A 56 -13.11 20.41 -10.22
N GLN A 57 -13.08 19.93 -8.96
CA GLN A 57 -12.54 18.62 -8.58
C GLN A 57 -13.13 17.45 -9.38
N VAL A 58 -14.48 17.38 -9.47
CA VAL A 58 -15.18 16.32 -10.21
C VAL A 58 -14.82 16.34 -11.71
N LYS A 59 -14.67 17.52 -12.31
CA LYS A 59 -14.33 17.65 -13.74
C LYS A 59 -12.96 17.05 -14.05
N TYR A 60 -11.97 17.27 -13.19
CA TYR A 60 -10.63 16.71 -13.35
C TYR A 60 -10.58 15.22 -13.05
N ASP A 61 -11.17 14.77 -11.94
CA ASP A 61 -11.10 13.37 -11.53
C ASP A 61 -11.76 12.45 -12.57
N VAL A 62 -12.88 12.88 -13.16
CA VAL A 62 -13.54 12.16 -14.25
C VAL A 62 -12.64 12.00 -15.48
N CYS A 63 -11.80 12.99 -15.79
CA CYS A 63 -10.87 12.91 -16.91
C CYS A 63 -9.75 11.88 -16.68
N THR A 64 -9.55 11.45 -15.43
CA THR A 64 -8.59 10.38 -15.10
C THR A 64 -9.21 8.98 -15.16
N LEU A 65 -10.54 8.87 -15.28
CA LEU A 65 -11.21 7.58 -15.39
C LEU A 65 -10.83 6.87 -16.68
N GLN A 66 -10.58 5.57 -16.57
CA GLN A 66 -10.20 4.71 -17.69
C GLN A 66 -11.03 3.43 -17.70
N GLY A 67 -11.11 2.77 -18.86
CA GLY A 67 -11.77 1.47 -19.04
C GLY A 67 -13.21 1.44 -18.52
N VAL A 68 -13.51 0.45 -17.68
CA VAL A 68 -14.87 0.20 -17.14
C VAL A 68 -15.41 1.36 -16.30
N ALA A 69 -14.53 2.13 -15.65
CA ALA A 69 -14.94 3.29 -14.85
C ALA A 69 -15.39 4.46 -15.73
N LEU A 70 -14.70 4.69 -16.84
CA LEU A 70 -15.10 5.71 -17.82
C LEU A 70 -16.42 5.34 -18.50
N ILE A 71 -16.61 4.06 -18.86
CA ILE A 71 -17.87 3.57 -19.45
C ILE A 71 -19.04 3.80 -18.49
N TRP A 72 -18.87 3.44 -17.22
CA TRP A 72 -19.87 3.66 -16.19
C TRP A 72 -20.19 5.15 -16.00
N TRP A 73 -19.18 6.01 -15.91
CA TRP A 73 -19.38 7.46 -15.77
C TRP A 73 -20.12 8.06 -16.96
N ASN A 74 -19.76 7.67 -18.19
CA ASN A 74 -20.45 8.12 -19.40
C ASN A 74 -21.92 7.69 -19.42
N SER A 75 -22.23 6.50 -18.88
CA SER A 75 -23.62 6.07 -18.67
C SER A 75 -24.33 6.96 -17.65
N HIS A 76 -23.68 7.28 -16.53
CA HIS A 76 -24.24 8.15 -15.49
C HIS A 76 -24.56 9.54 -16.04
N VAL A 77 -23.63 10.17 -16.75
CA VAL A 77 -23.82 11.49 -17.40
C VAL A 77 -25.00 11.48 -18.37
N LYS A 78 -25.22 10.38 -19.12
CA LYS A 78 -26.40 10.26 -19.99
C LYS A 78 -27.71 10.23 -19.22
N THR A 79 -27.72 9.68 -18.00
CA THR A 79 -28.93 9.56 -17.17
C THR A 79 -29.25 10.84 -16.41
N VAL A 80 -28.27 11.49 -15.79
CA VAL A 80 -28.50 12.70 -14.97
C VAL A 80 -28.22 14.02 -15.69
N THR A 81 -27.68 13.99 -16.91
CA THR A 81 -27.14 15.12 -17.69
C THR A 81 -25.80 15.67 -17.20
N LEU A 82 -25.05 16.29 -18.12
CA LEU A 82 -23.69 16.79 -17.88
C LEU A 82 -23.65 17.86 -16.79
N GLU A 83 -24.60 18.79 -16.80
CA GLU A 83 -24.65 19.92 -15.86
C GLU A 83 -24.88 19.45 -14.43
N VAL A 84 -25.82 18.53 -14.22
CA VAL A 84 -26.09 17.94 -12.89
C VAL A 84 -24.92 17.06 -12.44
N SER A 85 -24.32 16.28 -13.34
CA SER A 85 -23.19 15.40 -13.01
C SER A 85 -21.92 16.17 -12.61
N GLN A 86 -21.67 17.33 -13.23
CA GLN A 86 -20.52 18.17 -12.93
C GLN A 86 -20.72 19.03 -11.68
N ALA A 87 -21.97 19.28 -11.28
CA ALA A 87 -22.31 19.97 -10.05
C ALA A 87 -22.32 19.04 -8.82
N LEU A 88 -22.05 17.74 -8.98
CA LEU A 88 -22.01 16.80 -7.87
C LEU A 88 -20.90 17.18 -6.87
N PRO A 89 -21.20 17.22 -5.55
CA PRO A 89 -20.16 17.35 -4.55
C PRO A 89 -19.17 16.18 -4.65
N TRP A 90 -17.87 16.45 -4.53
CA TRP A 90 -16.83 15.43 -4.56
C TRP A 90 -17.09 14.26 -3.59
N LYS A 91 -17.62 14.56 -2.40
CA LYS A 91 -18.01 13.54 -1.39
C LYS A 91 -19.03 12.54 -1.96
N THR A 92 -19.99 13.01 -2.74
CA THR A 92 -21.03 12.19 -3.37
C THR A 92 -20.43 11.33 -4.48
N LEU A 93 -19.58 11.91 -5.35
CA LEU A 93 -18.88 11.14 -6.40
C LEU A 93 -18.02 10.03 -5.80
N LYS A 94 -17.23 10.34 -4.77
CA LYS A 94 -16.41 9.37 -4.06
C LYS A 94 -17.25 8.23 -3.51
N LYS A 95 -18.38 8.56 -2.86
CA LYS A 95 -19.32 7.55 -2.35
C LYS A 95 -19.84 6.66 -3.47
N MET A 96 -20.28 7.22 -4.61
CA MET A 96 -20.76 6.42 -5.74
C MET A 96 -19.69 5.49 -6.31
N MET A 97 -18.45 5.97 -6.44
CA MET A 97 -17.32 5.15 -6.88
C MET A 97 -17.04 4.01 -5.90
N THR A 98 -17.01 4.30 -4.59
CA THR A 98 -16.83 3.27 -3.55
C THR A 98 -17.99 2.27 -3.54
N ASP A 99 -19.24 2.72 -3.65
CA ASP A 99 -20.40 1.82 -3.66
C ASP A 99 -20.38 0.90 -4.89
N LYS A 100 -19.91 1.40 -6.04
CA LYS A 100 -19.86 0.63 -7.30
C LYS A 100 -18.69 -0.35 -7.38
N TYR A 101 -17.50 0.07 -6.94
CA TYR A 101 -16.24 -0.65 -7.14
C TYR A 101 -15.64 -1.24 -5.86
N CYS A 102 -16.16 -0.87 -4.70
CA CYS A 102 -15.77 -1.43 -3.41
C CYS A 102 -17.01 -1.92 -2.64
N PRO A 103 -17.75 -2.92 -3.16
CA PRO A 103 -18.99 -3.38 -2.53
C PRO A 103 -18.73 -3.81 -1.09
N ARG A 104 -19.53 -3.28 -0.15
CA ARG A 104 -19.40 -3.58 1.28
C ARG A 104 -19.45 -5.09 1.57
N GLY A 105 -20.19 -5.86 0.78
CA GLY A 105 -20.28 -7.31 0.91
C GLY A 105 -18.96 -8.03 0.59
N GLU A 106 -18.27 -7.62 -0.47
CA GLU A 106 -16.97 -8.19 -0.85
C GLU A 106 -15.89 -7.81 0.17
N ILE A 107 -15.89 -6.57 0.65
CA ILE A 107 -14.99 -6.14 1.71
C ILE A 107 -15.20 -6.99 2.96
N LYS A 108 -16.45 -7.13 3.43
CA LYS A 108 -16.77 -7.96 4.59
C LYS A 108 -16.36 -9.42 4.40
N LYS A 109 -16.50 -9.95 3.19
CA LYS A 109 -16.06 -11.31 2.86
C LYS A 109 -14.55 -11.44 3.01
N LEU A 110 -13.78 -10.52 2.43
CA LEU A 110 -12.32 -10.48 2.58
C LEU A 110 -11.88 -10.28 4.04
N GLU A 111 -12.57 -9.44 4.81
CA GLU A 111 -12.32 -9.26 6.25
C GLU A 111 -12.51 -10.58 7.02
N THR A 112 -13.55 -11.34 6.67
CA THR A 112 -13.85 -12.65 7.27
C THR A 112 -12.79 -13.69 6.88
N GLU A 113 -12.47 -13.80 5.59
CA GLU A 113 -11.43 -14.72 5.09
C GLU A 113 -10.06 -14.42 5.74
N LEU A 114 -9.69 -13.15 5.87
CA LEU A 114 -8.46 -12.73 6.54
C LEU A 114 -8.45 -13.11 8.02
N TRP A 115 -9.57 -12.92 8.72
CA TRP A 115 -9.72 -13.33 10.12
C TRP A 115 -9.57 -14.84 10.27
N GLU A 116 -10.24 -15.64 9.44
CA GLU A 116 -10.11 -17.09 9.43
C GLU A 116 -8.67 -17.54 9.17
N LEU A 117 -7.99 -16.96 8.19
CA LEU A 117 -6.58 -17.26 7.92
C LEU A 117 -5.69 -16.95 9.12
N LYS A 118 -5.90 -15.80 9.77
CA LYS A 118 -5.15 -15.42 10.97
C LYS A 118 -5.38 -16.40 12.12
N THR A 119 -6.62 -16.85 12.33
CA THR A 119 -6.93 -17.85 13.37
C THR A 119 -6.28 -19.20 13.07
N LYS A 120 -6.33 -19.66 11.81
CA LYS A 120 -5.66 -20.89 11.38
C LYS A 120 -4.15 -20.82 11.57
N GLU A 121 -3.52 -19.68 11.27
CA GLU A 121 -2.08 -19.52 11.48
C GLU A 121 -1.73 -19.56 12.99
N SER A 122 -2.55 -18.93 13.84
CA SER A 122 -2.38 -19.01 15.30
C SER A 122 -2.47 -20.44 15.82
N ASP A 123 -3.46 -21.20 15.38
CA ASP A 123 -3.64 -22.62 15.73
C ASP A 123 -2.43 -23.47 15.29
N ARG A 124 -1.93 -23.24 14.06
CA ARG A 124 -0.72 -23.91 13.56
C ARG A 124 0.51 -23.60 14.42
N VAL A 125 0.69 -22.34 14.81
CA VAL A 125 1.79 -21.91 15.69
C VAL A 125 1.68 -22.58 17.06
N GLU A 126 0.50 -22.60 17.67
CA GLU A 126 0.28 -23.26 18.96
C GLU A 126 0.56 -24.75 18.89
N LYS A 127 0.10 -25.43 17.84
CA LYS A 127 0.40 -26.84 17.59
C LYS A 127 1.89 -27.09 17.39
N TYR A 128 2.59 -26.20 16.69
CA TYR A 128 4.04 -26.29 16.52
C TYR A 128 4.75 -26.18 17.87
N ILE A 129 4.40 -25.18 18.68
CA ILE A 129 4.95 -25.01 20.04
C ILE A 129 4.69 -26.26 20.90
N GLY A 130 3.50 -26.86 20.82
CA GLY A 130 3.20 -28.10 21.54
C GLY A 130 4.00 -29.32 21.08
N GLY A 131 4.59 -29.28 19.88
CA GLY A 131 5.40 -30.36 19.32
C GLY A 131 6.92 -30.18 19.47
N VAL A 132 7.41 -29.05 19.98
CA VAL A 132 8.86 -28.85 20.17
C VAL A 132 9.37 -29.61 21.41
N PRO A 133 10.66 -29.98 21.46
CA PRO A 133 11.24 -30.64 22.64
C PRO A 133 11.11 -29.80 23.93
N ASP A 134 10.82 -30.45 25.06
CA ASP A 134 10.65 -29.81 26.39
C ASP A 134 11.80 -28.86 26.76
N THR A 135 13.02 -29.21 26.34
CA THR A 135 14.22 -28.41 26.63
C THR A 135 14.16 -26.98 26.04
N ILE A 136 13.41 -26.76 24.96
CA ILE A 136 13.23 -25.45 24.32
C ILE A 136 11.80 -24.91 24.42
N HIS A 137 10.82 -25.75 24.76
CA HIS A 137 9.39 -25.42 24.79
C HIS A 137 9.09 -24.08 25.48
N ASP A 138 9.51 -23.91 26.74
CA ASP A 138 9.19 -22.71 27.51
C ASP A 138 9.80 -21.44 26.91
N SER A 139 10.97 -21.57 26.30
CA SER A 139 11.63 -20.46 25.61
C SER A 139 10.89 -20.07 24.33
N VAL A 140 10.50 -21.05 23.50
CA VAL A 140 9.74 -20.81 22.26
C VAL A 140 8.37 -20.21 22.60
N LYS A 141 7.69 -20.73 23.62
CA LYS A 141 6.40 -20.20 24.09
C LYS A 141 6.51 -18.76 24.60
N ALA A 142 7.58 -18.43 25.34
CA ALA A 142 7.83 -17.08 25.83
C ALA A 142 8.07 -16.06 24.71
N ALA A 143 8.65 -16.48 23.58
CA ALA A 143 8.88 -15.63 22.42
C ALA A 143 7.60 -15.17 21.71
N LYS A 144 6.48 -15.88 21.92
CA LYS A 144 5.16 -15.58 21.31
C LYS A 144 5.25 -15.31 19.79
N PRO A 145 5.74 -16.28 19.01
CA PRO A 145 5.86 -16.13 17.56
C PRO A 145 4.49 -15.84 16.93
N LYS A 146 4.48 -14.92 15.96
CA LYS A 146 3.24 -14.50 15.26
C LYS A 146 2.96 -15.30 14.01
N SER A 147 3.94 -16.06 13.54
CA SER A 147 3.86 -16.91 12.36
C SER A 147 4.63 -18.20 12.56
N MET A 148 4.31 -19.19 11.73
CA MET A 148 5.06 -20.44 11.69
C MET A 148 6.55 -20.24 11.42
N GLN A 149 6.90 -19.28 10.55
CA GLN A 149 8.28 -19.02 10.20
C GLN A 149 9.07 -18.49 11.40
N GLU A 150 8.52 -17.52 12.13
CA GLU A 150 9.14 -17.00 13.36
C GLU A 150 9.34 -18.11 14.40
N ALA A 151 8.36 -19.00 14.56
CA ALA A 151 8.44 -20.11 15.50
C ALA A 151 9.57 -21.09 15.12
N ILE A 152 9.69 -21.42 13.83
CA ILE A 152 10.73 -22.32 13.30
C ILE A 152 12.12 -21.71 13.48
N GLU A 153 12.29 -20.46 13.06
CA GLU A 153 13.56 -19.74 13.16
C GLU A 153 14.04 -19.71 14.61
N PHE A 154 13.18 -19.30 15.53
CA PHE A 154 13.52 -19.21 16.95
C PHE A 154 13.88 -20.57 17.55
N ALA A 155 13.14 -21.64 17.20
CA ALA A 155 13.44 -23.00 17.66
C ALA A 155 14.79 -23.50 17.12
N THR A 156 15.08 -23.28 15.83
CA THR A 156 16.37 -23.67 15.23
C THR A 156 17.54 -22.93 15.84
N GLU A 157 17.40 -21.62 16.07
CA GLU A 157 18.43 -20.81 16.72
C GLU A 157 18.76 -21.31 18.14
N LEU A 158 17.73 -21.66 18.92
CA LEU A 158 17.90 -22.24 20.26
C LEU A 158 18.63 -23.58 20.23
N MET A 159 18.30 -24.45 19.28
CA MET A 159 18.98 -25.74 19.13
C MET A 159 20.44 -25.55 18.73
N ASP A 160 20.71 -24.68 17.76
CA ASP A 160 22.07 -24.39 17.31
C ASP A 160 22.92 -23.78 18.44
N LYS A 161 22.34 -22.87 19.22
CA LYS A 161 23.01 -22.30 20.40
C LYS A 161 23.40 -23.39 21.40
N ARG A 162 22.47 -24.30 21.72
CA ARG A 162 22.75 -25.41 22.64
C ARG A 162 23.83 -26.36 22.12
N ILE A 163 23.82 -26.67 20.82
CA ILE A 163 24.86 -27.51 20.20
C ILE A 163 26.22 -26.82 20.35
N ARG A 164 26.32 -25.52 20.06
CA ARG A 164 27.55 -24.75 20.24
C ARG A 164 28.03 -24.77 21.69
N ASP A 165 27.14 -24.54 22.65
CA ASP A 165 27.46 -24.53 24.08
C ASP A 165 27.94 -25.91 24.57
N ALA A 166 27.31 -26.99 24.11
CA ALA A 166 27.69 -28.37 24.44
C ALA A 166 29.08 -28.74 23.87
N VAL A 167 29.38 -28.32 22.65
CA VAL A 167 30.70 -28.53 22.02
C VAL A 167 31.79 -27.77 22.78
N GLU A 168 31.52 -26.52 23.15
CA GLU A 168 32.49 -25.67 23.86
C GLU A 168 32.76 -26.19 25.28
N ASN A 169 31.72 -26.60 26.01
CA ASN A 169 31.87 -27.18 27.35
C ASN A 169 32.69 -28.49 27.32
N LYS A 170 32.52 -29.32 26.28
CA LYS A 170 33.34 -30.54 26.11
C LYS A 170 34.82 -30.22 25.86
N ARG A 171 35.14 -29.18 25.08
CA ARG A 171 36.54 -28.76 24.84
C ARG A 171 37.22 -28.29 26.12
N LYS A 172 36.53 -27.47 26.93
CA LYS A 172 37.05 -26.98 28.21
C LYS A 172 37.31 -28.12 29.19
N PHE A 173 36.37 -29.05 29.35
CA PHE A 173 36.54 -30.20 30.24
C PHE A 173 37.75 -31.08 29.85
N LYS A 174 37.96 -31.30 28.55
CA LYS A 174 39.11 -32.07 28.06
C LYS A 174 40.44 -31.33 28.26
N GLY A 175 40.47 -30.01 28.13
CA GLY A 175 41.67 -29.20 28.36
C GLY A 175 42.10 -29.16 29.83
N THR A 176 41.15 -29.19 30.78
CA THR A 176 41.46 -29.14 32.22
C THR A 176 41.91 -30.50 32.79
N SER A 177 41.43 -31.62 32.25
CA SER A 177 41.79 -32.96 32.75
C SER A 177 43.23 -33.40 32.38
N GLY A 178 43.92 -32.70 31.47
CA GLY A 178 45.24 -33.09 30.95
C GLY A 178 46.46 -32.50 31.68
N ASN A 179 46.30 -31.57 32.62
CA ASN A 179 47.42 -30.76 33.16
C ASN A 179 47.93 -31.15 34.55
N ASN A 180 47.49 -32.28 35.12
CA ASN A 180 47.92 -32.71 36.46
C ASN A 180 48.77 -33.98 36.42
N GLN A 181 49.91 -34.01 35.72
CA GLN A 181 50.97 -34.97 36.05
C GLN A 181 52.38 -34.40 35.81
N TYR A 182 53.22 -34.59 36.85
CA TYR A 182 54.69 -34.48 36.93
C TYR A 182 55.30 -33.13 37.38
N GLN A 183 55.52 -33.01 38.70
CA GLN A 183 56.75 -32.42 39.25
C GLN A 183 57.55 -33.54 39.93
N PRO A 184 58.77 -33.88 39.48
CA PRO A 184 59.66 -34.76 40.23
C PRO A 184 60.44 -33.95 41.29
N HIS A 185 60.57 -34.55 42.48
CA HIS A 185 61.47 -34.13 43.57
C HIS A 185 62.93 -34.44 43.25
#